data_AF-A0AAV6IK77-F1
#
_entry.id   AF-A0AAV6IK77-F1
#
_cell.length_a   1.000
_cell.length_b   1.000
_cell.length_c   1.000
_cell.angle_alpha   90.00
_cell.angle_beta   90.00
_cell.angle_gamma   90.00
#
_symmetry.space_group_name_H-M   'P 1'
#
loop_
_entity.id
_entity.type
_entity.pdbx_description
1 polymer ?
#
loop_
_entity_poly.entity_id
_entity_poly.type
_entity_poly.pdbx_seq_one_letter_code
_entity_poly.pdbx_strand_id
1 'polypeptide(L)'
;MVFCFGHASSSIFYKVTVHIISAVPDQPTPLTVRCQSKDDDFGNHTLYYRQEFLWRFVPDFFLGRTVFFCHFYWGSKQNIFDVYNDRIGLVCGQFSDSGHNCYVEARSDAFYISRGHASSSIFYKVTVHIISAVSNQPTPLIAHCRTRDDDFGNHTLYKSQEFVWRFVPDFFGRTVYFCHFYWGSKQRVFDV
;
A
#
# COMPACT_ATOMS: atom_id res chain seq x y z
N MET A 1 -4.94 -18.33 45.36
CA MET A 1 -6.12 -18.90 44.68
C MET A 1 -7.18 -17.80 44.64
N VAL A 2 -7.31 -17.11 43.51
CA VAL A 2 -8.35 -16.09 43.31
C VAL A 2 -9.22 -16.61 42.18
N PHE A 3 -10.46 -16.94 42.52
CA PHE A 3 -11.51 -17.18 41.54
C PHE A 3 -12.21 -15.86 41.28
N CYS A 4 -12.19 -15.38 40.04
CA CYS A 4 -13.13 -14.38 39.56
C CYS A 4 -14.24 -15.07 38.77
N PHE A 5 -15.48 -14.80 39.18
CA PHE A 5 -16.70 -15.31 38.59
C PHE A 5 -16.92 -14.74 37.18
N GLY A 6 -17.32 -15.62 36.24
CA GLY A 6 -17.58 -15.26 34.85
C GLY A 6 -18.87 -14.47 34.65
N HIS A 7 -18.79 -13.43 33.83
CA HIS A 7 -19.89 -13.04 32.95
C HIS A 7 -19.62 -13.62 31.57
N ALA A 8 -20.67 -14.16 30.93
CA ALA A 8 -20.60 -14.84 29.64
C ALA A 8 -19.82 -14.02 28.60
N SER A 9 -18.75 -14.64 28.10
CA SER A 9 -17.89 -14.19 27.02
C SER A 9 -18.68 -13.97 25.74
N SER A 10 -18.70 -12.73 25.25
CA SER A 10 -18.46 -12.50 23.82
C SER A 10 -17.19 -11.67 23.69
N SER A 11 -16.04 -12.32 23.56
CA SER A 11 -14.95 -11.66 22.84
C SER A 11 -15.45 -11.45 21.42
N ILE A 12 -15.95 -10.26 21.12
CA ILE A 12 -16.40 -9.85 19.78
C ILE A 12 -15.15 -9.64 18.93
N PHE A 13 -14.48 -10.73 18.59
CA PHE A 13 -13.41 -10.70 17.61
C PHE A 13 -14.06 -10.48 16.24
N TYR A 14 -13.88 -9.29 15.67
CA TYR A 14 -14.37 -9.02 14.33
C TYR A 14 -13.59 -9.85 13.31
N LYS A 15 -14.31 -10.44 12.36
CA LYS A 15 -13.69 -11.18 11.26
C LYS A 15 -13.33 -10.20 10.15
N VAL A 16 -12.17 -10.41 9.54
CA VAL A 16 -11.77 -9.72 8.32
C VAL A 16 -11.87 -10.69 7.16
N THR A 17 -12.46 -10.25 6.05
CA THR A 17 -12.47 -10.96 4.77
C THR A 17 -11.66 -10.14 3.77
N VAL A 18 -10.58 -10.71 3.23
CA VAL A 18 -9.81 -10.09 2.16
C VAL A 18 -10.30 -10.66 0.84
N HIS A 19 -10.54 -9.79 -0.14
CA HIS A 19 -11.01 -10.11 -1.48
C HIS A 19 -9.97 -9.63 -2.49
N ILE A 20 -9.46 -10.53 -3.30
CA ILE A 20 -8.57 -10.24 -4.43
C ILE A 20 -9.38 -10.37 -5.71
N ILE A 21 -9.58 -9.27 -6.43
CA ILE A 21 -10.41 -9.21 -7.64
C ILE A 21 -9.53 -8.94 -8.84
N SER A 22 -9.70 -9.72 -9.92
CA SER A 22 -9.03 -9.47 -11.19
C SER A 22 -9.86 -8.53 -12.07
N ALA A 23 -9.30 -7.38 -12.41
CA ALA A 23 -9.73 -6.54 -13.53
C ALA A 23 -8.60 -6.40 -14.58
N VAL A 24 -7.66 -7.35 -14.56
CA VAL A 24 -6.64 -7.55 -15.61
C VAL A 24 -7.29 -8.29 -16.79
N PRO A 25 -7.07 -7.87 -18.05
CA PRO A 25 -7.51 -8.66 -19.20
C PRO A 25 -6.85 -10.04 -19.24
N ASP A 26 -7.58 -11.07 -19.67
CA ASP A 26 -7.06 -12.46 -19.72
C ASP A 26 -5.95 -12.67 -20.76
N GLN A 27 -5.71 -11.68 -21.60
CA GLN A 27 -4.68 -11.69 -22.64
C GLN A 27 -3.58 -10.68 -22.29
N PRO A 28 -2.28 -11.06 -22.38
CA PRO A 28 -1.77 -12.33 -22.90
C PRO A 28 -1.88 -13.52 -21.92
N THR A 29 -2.01 -13.25 -20.62
CA THR A 29 -2.31 -14.29 -19.62
C THR A 29 -3.23 -13.73 -18.53
N PRO A 30 -4.09 -14.55 -17.90
CA PRO A 30 -4.87 -14.14 -16.73
C PRO A 30 -3.97 -13.83 -15.53
N LEU A 31 -4.55 -13.21 -14.51
CA LEU A 31 -3.86 -12.90 -13.26
C LEU A 31 -3.64 -14.19 -12.46
N THR A 32 -2.38 -14.51 -12.14
CA THR A 32 -2.07 -15.51 -11.10
C THR A 32 -1.73 -14.78 -9.81
N VAL A 33 -2.27 -15.23 -8.69
CA VAL A 33 -2.00 -14.66 -7.37
C VAL A 33 -1.62 -15.77 -6.38
N ARG A 34 -0.59 -15.54 -5.57
CA ARG A 34 -0.28 -16.36 -4.40
C ARG A 34 -0.30 -15.50 -3.16
N CYS A 35 -1.14 -15.83 -2.21
CA CYS A 35 -1.27 -15.08 -0.97
C CYS A 35 -0.85 -15.94 0.22
N GLN A 36 -0.19 -15.31 1.19
CA GLN A 36 0.29 -16.01 2.39
C GLN A 36 0.49 -15.02 3.55
N SER A 37 0.46 -15.55 4.77
CA SER A 37 0.92 -14.89 5.99
C SER A 37 2.24 -15.52 6.44
N LYS A 38 2.65 -15.25 7.69
CA LYS A 38 3.73 -15.99 8.34
C LYS A 38 3.36 -17.46 8.59
N ASP A 39 2.10 -17.73 8.90
CA ASP A 39 1.64 -19.00 9.44
C ASP A 39 0.79 -19.80 8.43
N ASP A 40 0.26 -19.13 7.40
CA ASP A 40 -0.64 -19.71 6.39
C ASP A 40 -0.15 -19.43 4.97
N ASP A 41 -0.26 -20.41 4.07
CA ASP A 41 -0.04 -20.23 2.63
C ASP A 41 -1.26 -20.75 1.87
N PHE A 42 -1.89 -19.88 1.09
CA PHE A 42 -3.10 -20.22 0.33
C PHE A 42 -2.80 -20.79 -1.05
N GLY A 43 -1.53 -20.89 -1.44
CA GLY A 43 -1.11 -21.40 -2.74
C GLY A 43 -1.40 -20.43 -3.90
N ASN A 44 -1.18 -20.90 -5.13
CA ASN A 44 -1.43 -20.14 -6.35
C ASN A 44 -2.89 -20.27 -6.79
N HIS A 45 -3.50 -19.14 -7.17
CA HIS A 45 -4.83 -19.03 -7.75
C HIS A 45 -4.76 -18.29 -9.07
N THR A 46 -5.34 -18.85 -10.13
CA THR A 46 -5.49 -18.16 -11.42
C THR A 46 -6.88 -17.53 -11.48
N LEU A 47 -6.93 -16.21 -11.63
CA LEU A 47 -8.13 -15.39 -11.70
C LEU A 47 -8.31 -14.83 -13.11
N TYR A 48 -9.38 -15.26 -13.77
CA TYR A 48 -9.83 -14.65 -15.02
C TYR A 48 -10.49 -13.29 -14.76
N TYR A 49 -10.72 -12.51 -15.81
CA TYR A 49 -11.35 -11.20 -15.72
C TYR A 49 -12.66 -11.25 -14.91
N ARG A 50 -12.77 -10.38 -13.90
CA ARG A 50 -13.85 -10.28 -12.90
C ARG A 50 -14.00 -11.45 -11.92
N GLN A 51 -13.07 -12.40 -11.90
CA GLN A 51 -13.04 -13.40 -10.83
C GLN A 51 -12.39 -12.87 -9.57
N GLU A 52 -12.72 -13.51 -8.45
CA GLU A 52 -12.19 -13.18 -7.13
C GLU A 52 -11.64 -14.41 -6.39
N PHE A 53 -10.61 -14.17 -5.59
CA PHE A 53 -10.10 -15.07 -4.58
C PHE A 53 -10.24 -14.38 -3.21
N LEU A 54 -10.84 -15.04 -2.24
CA LEU A 54 -11.08 -14.45 -0.92
C LEU A 54 -10.79 -15.42 0.21
N TRP A 55 -10.40 -14.88 1.36
CA TRP A 55 -10.28 -15.64 2.60
C TRP A 55 -10.72 -14.80 3.79
N ARG A 56 -11.08 -15.49 4.87
CA ARG A 56 -11.57 -14.87 6.10
C ARG A 56 -10.75 -15.34 7.30
N PHE A 57 -10.39 -14.40 8.16
CA PHE A 57 -9.62 -14.67 9.37
C PHE A 57 -10.06 -13.76 10.52
N VAL A 58 -9.58 -14.07 11.73
CA VAL A 58 -9.69 -13.21 12.91
C VAL A 58 -8.31 -12.61 13.13
N PRO A 59 -8.15 -11.28 13.10
CA PRO A 59 -6.84 -10.69 13.37
C PRO A 59 -6.44 -10.91 14.83
N ASP A 60 -5.17 -11.21 15.07
CA ASP A 60 -4.60 -11.24 16.41
C ASP A 60 -4.31 -9.80 16.83
N PHE A 61 -4.96 -9.32 17.90
CA PHE A 61 -4.75 -7.98 18.45
C PHE A 61 -3.86 -7.98 19.69
N PHE A 62 -3.54 -9.15 20.23
CA PHE A 62 -2.96 -9.29 21.56
C PHE A 62 -1.50 -9.74 21.55
N LEU A 63 -1.09 -10.59 20.60
CA LEU A 63 0.23 -11.25 20.63
C LEU A 63 1.08 -11.06 19.36
N GLY A 64 0.50 -10.54 18.27
CA GLY A 64 1.23 -10.25 17.03
C GLY A 64 0.45 -9.35 16.08
N ARG A 65 1.11 -8.80 15.04
CA ARG A 65 0.41 -8.12 13.94
C ARG A 65 0.06 -9.15 12.87
N THR A 66 -1.21 -9.28 12.50
CA THR A 66 -1.62 -10.13 11.38
C THR A 66 -1.27 -9.45 10.06
N VAL A 67 -0.48 -10.12 9.23
CA VAL A 67 -0.03 -9.60 7.93
C VAL A 67 -0.25 -10.66 6.87
N PHE A 68 -0.89 -10.26 5.76
CA PHE A 68 -0.99 -11.06 4.55
C PHE A 68 -0.39 -10.29 3.39
N PHE A 69 0.48 -10.94 2.64
CA PHE A 69 1.03 -10.42 1.39
C PHE A 69 0.65 -11.34 0.24
N CYS A 70 0.54 -10.77 -0.95
CA CYS A 70 0.28 -11.51 -2.17
C CYS A 70 1.31 -11.19 -3.24
N HIS A 71 1.71 -12.21 -3.98
CA HIS A 71 2.47 -12.09 -5.23
C HIS A 71 1.51 -12.23 -6.40
N PHE A 72 1.49 -11.24 -7.27
CA PHE A 72 0.66 -11.14 -8.46
C PHE A 72 1.52 -11.31 -9.72
N TYR A 73 1.02 -12.03 -10.71
CA TYR A 73 1.70 -12.30 -11.99
C TYR A 73 0.72 -12.20 -13.16
N TRP A 74 1.08 -11.49 -14.21
CA TRP A 74 0.36 -11.51 -15.49
C TRP A 74 1.28 -11.04 -16.63
N GLY A 75 1.32 -11.79 -17.73
CA GLY A 75 2.28 -11.59 -18.80
C GLY A 75 3.72 -11.63 -18.25
N SER A 76 4.48 -10.57 -18.51
CA SER A 76 5.81 -10.35 -17.94
C SER A 76 5.82 -9.50 -16.66
N LYS A 77 4.65 -9.05 -16.18
CA LYS A 77 4.53 -8.21 -15.00
C LYS A 77 4.39 -9.07 -13.75
N GLN A 78 5.05 -8.63 -12.68
CA GLN A 78 4.86 -9.18 -11.35
C GLN A 78 4.90 -8.07 -10.30
N ASN A 79 4.18 -8.25 -9.20
CA ASN A 79 4.23 -7.35 -8.05
C ASN A 79 3.99 -8.13 -6.76
N ILE A 80 4.58 -7.70 -5.65
CA ILE A 80 4.41 -8.32 -4.34
C ILE A 80 4.17 -7.24 -3.30
N PHE A 81 3.03 -7.32 -2.61
CA PHE A 81 2.75 -6.38 -1.53
C PHE A 81 1.76 -6.92 -0.48
N ASP A 82 1.67 -6.22 0.65
CA ASP A 82 0.73 -6.47 1.73
C ASP A 82 -0.68 -6.13 1.25
N VAL A 83 -1.53 -7.13 1.20
CA VAL A 83 -2.96 -6.96 0.94
C VAL A 83 -3.74 -6.75 2.23
N TYR A 84 -3.14 -7.07 3.37
CA TYR A 84 -3.67 -6.78 4.69
C TYR A 84 -2.58 -6.64 5.74
N ASN A 85 -2.72 -5.62 6.57
CA ASN A 85 -2.12 -5.48 7.88
C ASN A 85 -3.04 -4.58 8.73
N ASP A 86 -2.73 -4.38 10.02
CA ASP A 86 -3.59 -3.59 10.92
C ASP A 86 -3.88 -2.17 10.39
N ARG A 87 -2.91 -1.54 9.70
CA ARG A 87 -3.11 -0.20 9.11
C ARG A 87 -4.02 -0.25 7.90
N ILE A 88 -3.83 -1.24 7.01
CA ILE A 88 -4.71 -1.45 5.85
C ILE A 88 -6.13 -1.76 6.34
N GLY A 89 -6.29 -2.57 7.39
CA GLY A 89 -7.58 -2.87 8.02
C GLY A 89 -8.37 -1.63 8.46
N LEU A 90 -7.71 -0.56 8.94
CA LEU A 90 -8.36 0.73 9.24
C LEU A 90 -8.87 1.44 7.98
N VAL A 91 -8.21 1.23 6.84
CA VAL A 91 -8.55 1.86 5.57
C VAL A 91 -9.64 1.08 4.85
N CYS A 92 -9.65 -0.25 4.91
CA CYS A 92 -10.64 -1.08 4.21
C CYS A 92 -11.80 -1.58 5.10
N GLY A 93 -11.77 -1.35 6.40
CA GLY A 93 -12.84 -1.77 7.31
C GLY A 93 -14.10 -0.90 7.26
N GLN A 94 -15.15 -1.37 6.58
CA GLN A 94 -16.51 -0.94 6.94
C GLN A 94 -16.99 -1.81 8.11
N PHE A 95 -17.38 -1.19 9.23
CA PHE A 95 -18.06 -1.89 10.31
C PHE A 95 -19.44 -2.33 9.79
N SER A 96 -19.55 -3.61 9.52
CA SER A 96 -20.82 -4.30 9.33
C SER A 96 -20.97 -5.32 10.46
N ASP A 97 -22.20 -5.62 10.84
CA ASP A 97 -22.53 -6.69 11.80
C ASP A 97 -21.96 -8.06 11.38
N SER A 98 -21.55 -8.20 10.13
CA SER A 98 -20.98 -9.41 9.51
C SER A 98 -19.45 -9.45 9.44
N GLY A 99 -18.73 -8.39 9.86
CA GLY A 99 -17.27 -8.28 9.79
C GLY A 99 -16.75 -7.28 8.76
N HIS A 100 -15.43 -7.10 8.72
CA HIS A 100 -14.73 -6.13 7.87
C HIS A 100 -14.38 -6.78 6.52
N ASN A 101 -14.63 -6.09 5.41
CA ASN A 101 -14.29 -6.56 4.07
C ASN A 101 -13.22 -5.66 3.46
N CYS A 102 -12.13 -6.25 3.00
CA CYS A 102 -11.03 -5.55 2.37
C CYS A 102 -10.87 -5.99 0.93
N TYR A 103 -11.16 -5.10 -0.01
CA TYR A 103 -11.11 -5.40 -1.43
C TYR A 103 -9.81 -4.90 -2.04
N VAL A 104 -9.12 -5.74 -2.81
CA VAL A 104 -7.92 -5.44 -3.59
C VAL A 104 -8.22 -5.80 -5.04
N GLU A 105 -8.42 -4.81 -5.89
CA GLU A 105 -8.68 -5.02 -7.32
C GLU A 105 -7.40 -4.78 -8.13
N ALA A 106 -6.88 -5.85 -8.75
CA ALA A 106 -5.75 -5.77 -9.65
C ALA A 106 -6.21 -5.30 -11.04
N ARG A 107 -5.67 -4.18 -11.52
CA ARG A 107 -5.86 -3.69 -12.89
C ARG A 107 -4.54 -3.70 -13.64
N SER A 108 -4.59 -3.48 -14.95
CA SER A 108 -3.39 -3.44 -15.80
C SER A 108 -2.45 -2.26 -15.48
N ASP A 109 -2.97 -1.22 -14.84
CA ASP A 109 -2.30 0.02 -14.42
C ASP A 109 -1.94 0.05 -12.93
N ALA A 110 -2.83 -0.40 -12.02
CA ALA A 110 -2.63 -0.31 -10.57
C ALA A 110 -3.50 -1.30 -9.75
N PHE A 111 -3.26 -1.41 -8.44
CA PHE A 111 -3.96 -2.29 -7.48
C PHE A 111 -4.87 -1.58 -6.46
N TYR A 112 -6.16 -1.49 -6.71
CA TYR A 112 -7.05 -0.61 -5.96
C TYR A 112 -7.54 -1.24 -4.65
N ILE A 113 -7.31 -0.57 -3.51
CA ILE A 113 -7.84 -1.00 -2.20
C ILE A 113 -9.12 -0.21 -1.86
N SER A 114 -10.20 -0.89 -1.44
CA SER A 114 -11.47 -0.23 -1.09
C SER A 114 -12.23 -0.89 0.07
N ARG A 115 -13.24 -0.15 0.57
CA ARG A 115 -14.19 -0.56 1.64
C ARG A 115 -15.44 -1.30 1.13
N GLY A 116 -15.63 -1.43 -0.18
CA GLY A 116 -16.86 -2.00 -0.78
C GLY A 116 -16.79 -2.19 -2.31
N HIS A 117 -17.74 -2.96 -2.87
CA HIS A 117 -17.90 -3.20 -4.32
C HIS A 117 -18.22 -1.95 -5.15
N ALA A 118 -18.70 -0.87 -4.51
CA ALA A 118 -18.80 0.43 -5.17
C ALA A 118 -17.38 0.97 -5.29
N SER A 119 -16.88 1.03 -6.54
CA SER A 119 -15.59 1.60 -6.98
C SER A 119 -15.38 3.03 -6.47
N SER A 120 -15.21 3.19 -5.17
CA SER A 120 -14.61 4.34 -4.52
C SER A 120 -13.18 3.89 -4.23
N SER A 121 -12.38 3.95 -5.29
CA SER A 121 -10.95 3.78 -5.28
C SER A 121 -10.34 4.66 -4.19
N ILE A 122 -9.90 4.09 -3.07
CA ILE A 122 -9.09 4.85 -2.10
C ILE A 122 -7.65 4.39 -2.24
N PHE A 123 -7.04 4.79 -3.36
CA PHE A 123 -5.64 5.14 -3.29
C PHE A 123 -5.55 6.59 -2.82
N TYR A 124 -4.99 6.83 -1.64
CA TYR A 124 -4.46 8.15 -1.40
C TYR A 124 -3.18 8.27 -2.24
N LYS A 125 -3.26 8.99 -3.35
CA LYS A 125 -2.07 9.40 -4.09
C LYS A 125 -1.36 10.43 -3.23
N VAL A 126 -0.13 10.16 -2.85
CA VAL A 126 0.71 11.16 -2.19
C VAL A 126 1.28 12.04 -3.29
N THR A 127 1.01 13.34 -3.20
CA THR A 127 1.66 14.34 -4.05
C THR A 127 2.75 14.99 -3.24
N VAL A 128 3.98 14.91 -3.71
CA VAL A 128 5.11 15.59 -3.07
C VAL A 128 5.37 16.88 -3.79
N HIS A 129 5.45 17.96 -3.03
CA HIS A 129 5.75 19.31 -3.51
C HIS A 129 7.07 19.75 -2.88
N ILE A 130 8.09 19.96 -3.71
CA ILE A 130 9.34 20.59 -3.30
C ILE A 130 9.35 22.01 -3.82
N ILE A 131 9.22 22.99 -2.93
CA ILE A 131 9.14 24.41 -3.28
C ILE A 131 10.37 25.14 -2.71
N SER A 132 11.10 25.84 -3.57
CA SER A 132 12.27 26.62 -3.12
C SER A 132 11.84 27.98 -2.57
N ALA A 133 11.98 28.17 -1.26
CA ALA A 133 11.80 29.47 -0.60
C ALA A 133 13.11 30.30 -0.53
N VAL A 134 14.18 29.83 -1.17
CA VAL A 134 15.51 30.46 -1.06
C VAL A 134 15.50 31.82 -1.75
N SER A 135 15.75 32.89 -0.98
CA SER A 135 15.69 34.28 -1.44
C SER A 135 16.97 34.75 -2.14
N ASN A 136 18.10 34.05 -1.95
CA ASN A 136 19.42 34.54 -2.32
C ASN A 136 19.89 33.92 -3.65
N GLN A 137 19.71 34.67 -4.74
CA GLN A 137 20.43 34.47 -6.00
C GLN A 137 21.93 34.75 -5.78
N PRO A 138 22.88 34.05 -6.43
CA PRO A 138 22.73 33.17 -7.60
C PRO A 138 22.70 31.67 -7.28
N THR A 139 22.60 31.25 -6.02
CA THR A 139 22.74 29.85 -5.64
C THR A 139 21.37 29.15 -5.58
N PRO A 140 21.01 28.31 -6.56
CA PRO A 140 19.72 27.61 -6.55
C PRO A 140 19.71 26.47 -5.51
N LEU A 141 18.51 26.01 -5.18
CA LEU A 141 18.32 24.73 -4.49
C LEU A 141 18.38 23.62 -5.55
N ILE A 142 19.17 22.59 -5.33
CA ILE A 142 19.17 21.40 -6.19
C ILE A 142 18.56 20.25 -5.39
N ALA A 143 17.52 19.63 -5.92
CA ALA A 143 16.89 18.44 -5.35
C ALA A 143 17.20 17.23 -6.24
N HIS A 144 17.85 16.22 -5.67
CA HIS A 144 18.04 14.90 -6.27
C HIS A 144 17.13 13.92 -5.53
N CYS A 145 16.06 13.44 -6.15
CA CYS A 145 15.16 12.48 -5.53
C CYS A 145 15.23 11.15 -6.25
N ARG A 146 15.29 10.06 -5.48
CA ARG A 146 15.29 8.71 -6.02
C ARG A 146 14.57 7.74 -5.09
N THR A 147 14.02 6.69 -5.65
CA THR A 147 13.60 5.50 -4.91
C THR A 147 14.73 4.46 -4.95
N ARG A 148 14.44 3.26 -4.46
CA ARG A 148 15.32 2.09 -4.64
C ARG A 148 15.47 1.70 -6.11
N ASP A 149 14.39 1.81 -6.88
CA ASP A 149 14.29 1.19 -8.21
C ASP A 149 14.22 2.24 -9.35
N ASP A 150 13.83 3.48 -9.05
CA ASP A 150 13.70 4.61 -10.00
C ASP A 150 14.45 5.86 -9.52
N ASP A 151 15.21 6.51 -10.40
CA ASP A 151 15.90 7.79 -10.14
C ASP A 151 15.25 8.93 -10.94
N PHE A 152 14.83 10.00 -10.26
CA PHE A 152 14.19 11.16 -10.89
C PHE A 152 15.21 12.18 -11.38
N GLY A 153 16.48 12.02 -11.02
CA GLY A 153 17.56 12.91 -11.41
C GLY A 153 17.55 14.24 -10.64
N ASN A 154 18.38 15.17 -11.11
CA ASN A 154 18.61 16.46 -10.47
C ASN A 154 17.65 17.52 -10.98
N HIS A 155 16.97 18.20 -10.05
CA HIS A 155 16.10 19.34 -10.34
C HIS A 155 16.66 20.62 -9.71
N THR A 156 16.96 21.62 -10.54
CA THR A 156 17.45 22.93 -10.11
C THR A 156 16.26 23.88 -9.92
N LEU A 157 16.08 24.38 -8.70
CA LEU A 157 14.96 25.22 -8.28
C LEU A 157 15.42 26.59 -7.82
N TYR A 158 15.04 27.62 -8.57
CA TYR A 158 15.13 29.03 -8.16
C TYR A 158 13.97 29.43 -7.27
N LYS A 159 14.00 30.65 -6.71
CA LYS A 159 12.96 31.17 -5.81
C LYS A 159 11.55 30.95 -6.37
N SER A 160 10.67 30.39 -5.55
CA SER A 160 9.27 30.07 -5.85
C SER A 160 9.05 29.03 -6.96
N GLN A 161 10.10 28.37 -7.45
CA GLN A 161 9.94 27.23 -8.35
C GLN A 161 9.66 25.95 -7.57
N GLU A 162 9.00 25.02 -8.26
CA GLU A 162 8.49 23.79 -7.70
C GLU A 162 8.93 22.57 -8.52
N PHE A 163 9.30 21.50 -7.82
CA PHE A 163 9.39 20.15 -8.37
C PHE A 163 8.30 19.30 -7.69
N VAL A 164 7.43 18.71 -8.50
CA VAL A 164 6.25 17.97 -8.02
C VAL A 164 6.16 16.62 -8.68
N TRP A 165 5.83 15.60 -7.89
CA TRP A 165 5.46 14.28 -8.41
C TRP A 165 4.34 13.67 -7.58
N ARG A 166 3.72 12.63 -8.14
CA ARG A 166 2.69 11.84 -7.46
C ARG A 166 3.10 10.38 -7.45
N PHE A 167 2.84 9.72 -6.34
CA PHE A 167 3.03 8.29 -6.23
C PHE A 167 1.93 7.65 -5.38
N VAL A 168 1.81 6.34 -5.53
CA VAL A 168 1.01 5.49 -4.67
C VAL A 168 1.98 4.85 -3.68
N PRO A 169 1.87 5.11 -2.37
CA PRO A 169 2.82 4.55 -1.40
C PRO A 169 2.77 3.03 -1.38
N ASP A 170 3.94 2.37 -1.40
CA ASP A 170 4.01 0.96 -1.02
C ASP A 170 3.74 0.85 0.49
N PHE A 171 2.72 0.06 0.86
CA PHE A 171 2.08 0.04 2.17
C PHE A 171 2.95 -0.52 3.31
N PHE A 172 4.22 -0.85 3.01
CA PHE A 172 5.24 -1.21 3.99
C PHE A 172 6.20 -0.09 4.38
N GLY A 173 6.11 1.09 3.74
CA GLY A 173 7.14 2.12 3.85
C GLY A 173 8.44 1.73 3.14
N ARG A 174 8.37 0.87 2.11
CA ARG A 174 9.51 0.54 1.25
C ARG A 174 9.69 1.53 0.09
N THR A 175 8.61 2.22 -0.31
CA THR A 175 8.73 3.42 -1.15
C THR A 175 9.15 4.59 -0.27
N VAL A 176 10.47 4.70 -0.08
CA VAL A 176 11.09 5.90 0.47
C VAL A 176 11.69 6.65 -0.70
N TYR A 177 11.20 7.87 -0.96
CA TYR A 177 11.90 8.77 -1.86
C TYR A 177 13.01 9.42 -1.05
N PHE A 178 14.25 9.01 -1.32
CA PHE A 178 15.42 9.66 -0.76
C PHE A 178 15.70 10.91 -1.56
N CYS A 179 15.43 12.07 -0.96
CA CYS A 179 15.71 13.35 -1.57
C CYS A 179 16.94 13.99 -0.92
N HIS A 180 17.99 14.17 -1.72
CA HIS A 180 19.18 14.90 -1.35
C HIS A 180 19.08 16.34 -1.85
N PHE A 181 19.16 17.28 -0.92
CA PHE A 181 19.09 18.70 -1.20
C PHE A 181 20.45 19.34 -1.07
N TYR A 182 20.82 20.14 -2.07
CA TYR A 182 22.05 20.91 -2.10
C TYR A 182 21.73 22.40 -2.21
N TRP A 183 22.44 23.21 -1.42
CA TRP A 183 22.41 24.65 -1.50
C TRP A 183 23.80 25.22 -1.22
N GLY A 184 24.51 25.58 -2.29
CA GLY A 184 25.93 25.96 -2.19
C GLY A 184 26.75 24.82 -1.61
N SER A 185 27.42 25.04 -0.48
CA SER A 185 28.17 24.02 0.26
C SER A 185 27.33 23.23 1.27
N LYS A 186 26.06 23.59 1.48
CA LYS A 186 25.18 22.94 2.45
C LYS A 186 24.42 21.80 1.77
N GLN A 187 24.25 20.69 2.49
CA GLN A 187 23.49 19.54 2.02
C GLN A 187 22.68 18.89 3.16
N ARG A 188 21.51 18.32 2.83
CA ARG A 188 20.66 17.54 3.75
C ARG A 188 19.89 16.48 2.98
N VAL A 189 19.73 15.31 3.60
CA VAL A 189 18.94 14.19 3.07
C VAL A 189 17.64 14.08 3.87
N PHE A 190 16.54 13.87 3.17
CA PHE A 190 15.24 13.56 3.75
C PHE A 190 14.68 12.28 3.12
N ASP A 191 14.01 11.50 3.96
CA ASP A 191 13.18 10.37 3.57
C ASP A 191 11.76 10.92 3.39
N VAL A 192 11.25 10.85 2.17
CA VAL A 192 9.96 11.43 1.75
C VAL A 192 8.98 10.33 1.35
#